data_AF-A0A7E4VQ31-F1
#
_entry.id   AF-A0A7E4VQ31-F1
#
_cell.length_a   1.000
_cell.length_b   1.000
_cell.length_c   1.000
_cell.angle_alpha   90.00
_cell.angle_beta   90.00
_cell.angle_gamma   90.00
#
_symmetry.space_group_name_H-M   'P 1'
#
loop_
_entity.id
_entity.type
_entity.pdbx_description
1 polymer ?
#
loop_
_entity_poly.entity_id
_entity_poly.type
_entity_poly.pdbx_seq_one_letter_code
_entity_poly.pdbx_strand_id
1 'polypeptide(L)' 'MPGDPNPSSLSRDHFVELLELCEDVLHYKRVLVCFDKANIHPRHGIARALNCVGFNVLPPDSFPAFLNKNTLFSMVYEL' A
#
# COMPACT_ATOMS: atom_id res chain seq x y z
N MET A 1 2.91 27.02 -14.92
CA MET A 1 2.39 26.28 -13.74
C MET A 1 2.80 24.84 -13.95
N PRO A 2 3.62 24.22 -13.08
CA PRO A 2 3.84 22.79 -13.20
C PRO A 2 2.47 22.14 -12.94
N GLY A 3 1.92 21.50 -13.96
CA GLY A 3 0.58 20.94 -13.94
C GLY A 3 0.47 19.90 -12.84
N ASP A 4 -0.67 19.90 -12.16
CA ASP A 4 -1.03 18.84 -11.22
C ASP A 4 -0.70 17.49 -11.85
N PRO A 5 0.14 16.65 -11.22
CA PRO A 5 0.40 15.31 -11.73
C PRO A 5 -0.95 14.59 -11.78
N ASN A 6 -1.39 14.24 -12.99
CA ASN A 6 -2.59 13.44 -13.18
C ASN A 6 -2.47 12.21 -12.25
N PRO A 7 -3.40 11.98 -11.31
CA PRO A 7 -3.31 10.87 -10.37
C PRO A 7 -3.31 9.49 -11.07
N SER A 8 -3.65 9.46 -12.35
CA SER A 8 -3.57 8.30 -13.24
C SER A 8 -2.16 7.99 -13.78
N SER A 9 -1.15 8.82 -13.52
CA SER A 9 0.23 8.60 -13.99
C SER A 9 1.17 8.05 -12.92
N LEU A 10 0.64 7.46 -11.85
CA LEU A 10 1.42 6.63 -10.94
C LEU A 10 1.79 5.34 -11.71
N SER A 11 2.88 5.42 -12.46
CA SER A 11 3.43 4.28 -13.21
C SER A 11 3.89 3.21 -12.23
N ARG A 12 3.90 1.96 -12.71
CA ARG A 12 4.51 0.83 -11.98
C ARG A 12 5.92 1.18 -11.51
N ASP A 13 6.68 1.89 -12.34
CA ASP A 13 8.07 2.24 -12.10
C ASP A 13 8.21 3.12 -10.84
N HIS A 14 7.38 4.16 -10.70
CA HIS A 14 7.38 4.98 -9.47
C HIS A 14 7.02 4.18 -8.21
N PHE A 15 6.17 3.15 -8.34
CA PHE A 15 5.84 2.29 -7.22
C PHE A 15 7.01 1.37 -6.83
N VAL A 16 7.77 0.88 -7.82
CA VAL A 16 8.98 0.09 -7.58
C VAL A 16 10.07 0.96 -6.94
N GLU A 17 10.34 2.14 -7.49
CA GLU A 17 11.30 3.11 -6.94
C GLU A 17 10.98 3.46 -5.48
N LEU A 18 9.69 3.56 -5.12
CA LEU A 18 9.28 3.79 -3.73
C LEU A 18 9.65 2.62 -2.81
N LEU A 19 9.49 1.37 -3.27
CA LEU A 19 9.85 0.20 -2.47
C LEU A 19 11.37 0.10 -2.31
N GLU A 20 12.13 0.30 -3.38
CA GLU A 20 13.60 0.34 -3.36
C GLU A 20 14.10 1.43 -2.40
N LEU A 21 13.52 2.64 -2.46
CA LEU A 21 13.84 3.71 -1.52
C LEU A 21 13.58 3.31 -0.06
N CYS A 22 12.47 2.62 0.21
CA CYS A 22 12.11 2.17 1.55
C CYS A 22 13.10 1.12 2.09
N GLU A 23 13.62 0.24 1.22
CA GLU A 23 14.56 -0.82 1.58
C GLU A 23 16.01 -0.29 1.68
N ASP A 24 16.52 0.29 0.60
CA ASP A 24 17.94 0.61 0.43
C ASP A 24 18.36 1.85 1.21
N VAL A 25 17.48 2.86 1.29
CA VAL A 25 17.81 4.16 1.88
C VAL A 25 17.24 4.30 3.29
N LEU A 26 15.97 3.94 3.47
CA LEU A 26 15.29 4.11 4.76
C LEU A 26 15.43 2.90 5.68
N HIS A 27 15.90 1.76 5.18
CA HIS A 27 16.07 0.51 5.93
C HIS A 27 14.79 0.07 6.65
N TYR A 28 13.65 0.31 6.03
CA TYR A 28 12.38 -0.21 6.50
C TYR A 28 12.28 -1.70 6.21
N LYS A 29 11.67 -2.42 7.14
CA LYS A 29 11.45 -3.87 7.01
C LYS A 29 10.11 -4.18 6.36
N ARG A 30 9.17 -3.24 6.42
CA ARG A 30 7.76 -3.46 6.05
C ARG A 30 7.12 -2.18 5.55
N VAL A 31 6.28 -2.33 4.52
CA VAL A 31 5.42 -1.28 3.99
C VAL A 31 3.97 -1.64 4.24
N LEU A 32 3.21 -0.72 4.84
CA LEU A 32 1.76 -0.85 5.01
C LEU A 32 1.04 0.05 4.02
N VAL A 33 0.12 -0.52 3.26
CA VAL A 33 -0.84 0.24 2.44
C VAL A 33 -2.20 0.15 3.11
N CYS A 34 -2.83 1.31 3.34
CA CYS A 34 -4.10 1.40 4.04
C CYS A 34 -5.14 2.07 3.13
N PHE A 35 -6.32 1.47 3.09
CA PHE A 35 -7.46 1.94 2.31
C PHE A 35 -8.68 2.05 3.21
N ASP A 36 -9.58 2.98 2.91
CA ASP A 36 -10.89 3.00 3.53
C ASP A 36 -11.70 1.79 3.06
N LYS A 37 -12.23 1.01 4.01
CA LYS A 37 -13.10 -0.14 3.71
C LYS A 37 -14.33 0.23 2.87
N ALA A 38 -14.85 1.44 3.01
CA ALA A 38 -15.99 1.90 2.25
C ALA A 38 -15.69 2.05 0.75
N ASN A 39 -14.41 2.24 0.39
CA ASN A 39 -13.99 2.60 -0.96
C ASN A 39 -13.11 1.54 -1.64
N ILE A 40 -12.92 0.37 -1.02
CA ILE A 40 -12.03 -0.68 -1.54
C ILE A 40 -12.72 -2.04 -1.59
N HIS A 41 -12.48 -2.76 -2.69
CA HIS A 41 -12.90 -4.16 -2.80
C HIS A 41 -11.71 -5.09 -2.54
N PRO A 42 -11.74 -5.96 -1.50
CA PRO A 42 -10.56 -6.76 -1.11
C PRO A 42 -10.04 -7.72 -2.18
N ARG A 43 -10.90 -8.13 -3.13
CA ARG A 43 -10.58 -9.11 -4.18
C ARG A 43 -10.45 -8.53 -5.59
N HIS A 44 -10.66 -7.23 -5.77
CA HIS A 44 -10.66 -6.57 -7.08
C HIS A 44 -9.86 -5.26 -7.05
N GLY A 45 -9.55 -4.71 -8.22
CA GLY A 45 -8.85 -3.43 -8.34
C GLY A 45 -7.47 -3.42 -7.68
N ILE A 46 -7.13 -2.33 -7.00
CA ILE A 46 -5.79 -2.09 -6.44
C ILE A 46 -5.39 -3.13 -5.38
N ALA A 47 -6.32 -3.62 -4.56
CA ALA A 47 -6.02 -4.66 -3.57
C ALA A 47 -5.55 -5.97 -4.23
N ARG A 48 -6.18 -6.35 -5.35
CA ARG A 48 -5.76 -7.52 -6.12
C ARG A 48 -4.42 -7.29 -6.81
N ALA A 49 -4.21 -6.10 -7.39
CA ALA A 49 -2.94 -5.76 -8.02
C ALA A 49 -1.77 -5.81 -7.03
N LEU A 50 -1.95 -5.23 -5.83
CA LEU A 50 -0.97 -5.29 -4.75
C LEU A 50 -0.72 -6.73 -4.29
N ASN A 51 -1.77 -7.55 -4.21
CA ASN A 51 -1.61 -8.97 -3.87
C ASN A 51 -0.77 -9.74 -4.90
N CYS A 52 -0.92 -9.42 -6.19
CA CYS A 52 -0.12 -10.05 -7.25
C CYS A 52 1.37 -9.69 -7.18
N VAL A 53 1.73 -8.55 -6.59
CA VAL A 53 3.14 -8.14 -6.43
C VAL A 53 3.73 -8.50 -5.06
N GLY A 54 2.97 -9.19 -4.20
CA GLY A 54 3.47 -9.74 -2.94
C GLY A 54 2.90 -9.13 -1.66
N PHE A 55 2.03 -8.11 -1.75
CA PHE A 55 1.34 -7.61 -0.56
C PHE A 55 0.33 -8.63 -0.02
N ASN A 56 0.32 -8.81 1.29
CA ASN A 56 -0.61 -9.70 1.98
C ASN A 56 -1.59 -8.90 2.83
N VAL A 57 -2.83 -9.37 2.96
CA VAL A 57 -3.81 -8.72 3.84
C VAL A 57 -3.29 -8.73 5.28
N LEU A 58 -3.29 -7.56 5.92
CA LEU A 58 -2.88 -7.45 7.31
C LEU A 58 -4.02 -7.98 8.20
N PRO A 59 -3.78 -8.99 9.05
CA PRO A 59 -4.79 -9.47 9.99
C PRO A 59 -5.19 -8.36 10.98
N PRO A 60 -6.47 -8.25 11.39
CA PRO A 60 -6.93 -7.23 12.35
C PRO A 60 -6.16 -7.20 13.67
N ASP A 61 -5.60 -8.33 14.09
CA ASP A 61 -4.83 -8.45 15.33
C ASP A 61 -3.37 -7.99 15.16
N SER A 62 -2.92 -7.83 13.92
CA SER A 62 -1.59 -7.32 13.55
C SER A 62 -1.60 -5.82 13.23
N PHE A 63 -2.74 -5.14 13.40
CA PHE A 63 -2.83 -3.70 13.18
C PHE A 63 -2.02 -2.95 14.25
N PRO A 64 -1.14 -2.02 13.85
CA PRO A 64 -0.55 -1.06 14.77
C PRO A 64 -1.63 -0.31 15.55
N ALA A 65 -1.37 0.00 16.82
CA ALA A 65 -2.35 0.63 17.72
C ALA A 65 -2.86 2.00 17.23
N PHE A 66 -2.11 2.69 16.36
CA PHE A 66 -2.51 3.96 15.77
C PHE A 66 -3.44 3.82 14.55
N LEU A 67 -3.63 2.61 14.01
CA LEU A 67 -4.53 2.36 12.88
C LEU A 67 -5.88 1.80 13.35
N ASN A 68 -6.96 2.38 12.82
CA ASN A 68 -8.30 1.90 13.13
C ASN A 68 -8.69 0.72 12.23
N LYS A 69 -8.53 -0.49 12.77
CA LYS A 69 -8.89 -1.75 12.10
C LYS A 69 -10.36 -1.88 11.70
N ASN A 70 -11.26 -1.05 12.25
CA ASN A 70 -12.68 -1.08 11.91
C ASN A 70 -12.96 -0.34 10.61
N THR A 71 -12.27 0.78 10.36
CA THR A 71 -12.48 1.63 9.18
C THR A 71 -11.49 1.34 8.05
N LEU A 72 -10.32 0.75 8.36
CA LEU A 72 -9.25 0.53 7.39
C LEU A 72 -9.14 -0.93 6.94
N PHE A 73 -8.95 -1.11 5.64
CA PHE A 73 -8.42 -2.32 5.03
C PHE A 73 -6.94 -2.08 4.75
N SER A 74 -6.08 -2.94 5.28
CA SER A 74 -4.63 -2.77 5.13
C SER A 74 -3.98 -4.01 4.55
N MET A 75 -2.93 -3.79 3.78
CA MET A 75 -2.05 -4.84 3.27
C MET A 75 -0.61 -4.51 3.64
N VAL A 76 0.20 -5.54 3.82
CA VAL A 76 1.61 -5.46 4.23
C VAL A 76 2.50 -6.11 3.18
N TYR A 77 3.61 -5.47 2.88
CA TYR A 77 4.73 -6.03 2.12
C TYR A 77 5.95 -6.06 3.02
N GLU A 78 6.60 -7.22 3.08
CA GLU A 78 7.88 -7.39 3.78
C GLU A 78 8.97 -7.07 2.74
N LEU A 79 9.79 -6.05 3.02
CA LEU A 79 10.94 -5.65 2.20
C LEU A 79 12.10 -6.62 2.48
#